data_AF-A0A349LW38-F1
#
_entry.id   AF-A0A349LW38-F1
#
_cell.length_a   1.000
_cell.length_b   1.000
_cell.length_c   1.000
_cell.angle_alpha   90.00
_cell.angle_beta   90.00
_cell.angle_gamma   90.00
#
_symmetry.space_group_name_H-M   'P 1'
#
loop_
_entity.id
_entity.type
_entity.pdbx_description
1 polymer ?
#
loop_
_entity_poly.entity_id
_entity_poly.type
_entity_poly.pdbx_seq_one_letter_code
_entity_poly.pdbx_strand_id
1 'polypeptide(L)'
;MTSHQQHRDALWCWLSFADFSADQPRIDQALLQLVRANTPPEAMVTLTAATLAAVLQLYLAGTISDDDVADWAHVVELRHDIDSSAVEGFVYALANAEQMGGLNTASVQRMLALLTD
;
A
#
# COMPACT_ATOMS: atom_id res chain seq x y z
N MET A 1 15.54 21.65 -20.27
CA MET A 1 14.51 20.58 -20.16
C MET A 1 15.05 19.53 -19.20
N THR A 2 15.06 19.83 -17.91
CA THR A 2 15.73 19.02 -16.88
C THR A 2 15.14 19.41 -15.53
N SER A 3 14.04 18.78 -15.15
CA SER A 3 13.53 18.83 -13.76
C SER A 3 12.58 17.66 -13.50
N HIS A 4 11.76 17.27 -14.48
CA HIS A 4 10.82 16.15 -14.32
C HIS A 4 11.42 14.73 -14.46
N GLN A 5 12.67 14.59 -14.91
CA GLN A 5 13.31 13.28 -15.06
C GLN A 5 14.00 12.81 -13.77
N GLN A 6 14.53 13.73 -12.96
CA GLN A 6 15.28 13.38 -11.74
C GLN A 6 14.42 12.82 -10.60
N HIS A 7 13.11 13.12 -10.58
CA HIS A 7 12.21 12.57 -9.56
C HIS A 7 11.74 11.13 -9.87
N ARG A 8 11.94 10.67 -11.13
CA ARG A 8 11.65 9.29 -11.55
C ARG A 8 12.81 8.36 -11.24
N ASP A 9 14.04 8.87 -11.26
CA ASP A 9 15.27 8.11 -11.01
C ASP A 9 15.50 7.73 -9.54
N ALA A 10 14.91 8.46 -8.59
CA ALA A 10 14.93 8.06 -7.18
C ALA A 10 14.07 6.81 -6.91
N LEU A 11 12.95 6.68 -7.62
CA LEU A 11 12.05 5.52 -7.54
C LEU A 11 12.63 4.29 -8.23
N TRP A 12 13.50 4.47 -9.23
CA TRP A 12 14.24 3.38 -9.90
C TRP A 12 15.32 2.75 -9.01
N CYS A 13 15.91 3.49 -8.06
CA CYS A 13 16.99 2.97 -7.20
C CYS A 13 16.50 2.13 -6.01
N TRP A 14 15.26 2.33 -5.54
CA TRP A 14 14.66 1.48 -4.50
C TRP A 14 14.26 0.07 -5.01
N LEU A 15 14.09 -0.08 -6.33
CA LEU A 15 13.66 -1.33 -6.97
C LEU A 15 14.75 -2.43 -7.03
N SER A 16 15.99 -2.13 -6.66
CA SER A 16 17.13 -3.03 -6.95
C SER A 16 17.67 -3.85 -5.77
N PHE A 17 17.05 -3.81 -4.58
CA PHE A 17 17.61 -4.45 -3.37
C PHE A 17 16.77 -5.52 -2.66
N ALA A 18 15.60 -5.91 -3.18
CA ALA A 18 14.83 -6.99 -2.57
C ALA A 18 15.31 -8.38 -3.04
N ASP A 19 16.48 -8.81 -2.57
CA ASP A 19 16.82 -10.23 -2.46
C ASP A 19 15.95 -10.81 -1.33
N PHE A 20 14.82 -11.41 -1.70
CA PHE A 20 13.79 -11.79 -0.74
C PHE A 20 13.95 -13.24 -0.30
N SER A 21 14.34 -13.40 0.98
CA SER A 21 14.40 -14.68 1.68
C SER A 21 13.01 -15.33 1.75
N ALA A 22 12.96 -16.64 1.52
CA ALA A 22 11.78 -17.40 1.11
C ALA A 22 10.77 -17.77 2.21
N ASP A 23 10.55 -16.95 3.25
CA ASP A 23 9.70 -17.36 4.37
C ASP A 23 8.93 -16.22 5.06
N GLN A 24 8.11 -15.48 4.29
CA GLN A 24 7.07 -14.62 4.84
C GLN A 24 5.70 -15.06 4.30
N PRO A 25 4.65 -15.11 5.15
CA PRO A 25 3.31 -15.49 4.73
C PRO A 25 2.91 -14.57 3.60
N ARG A 26 2.68 -15.19 2.45
CA ARG A 26 2.44 -14.63 1.13
C ARG A 26 1.43 -13.49 1.21
N ILE A 27 1.91 -12.26 1.47
CA ILE A 27 1.24 -11.06 1.01
C ILE A 27 0.91 -11.36 -0.44
N ASP A 28 -0.33 -11.17 -0.86
CA ASP A 28 -0.70 -11.41 -2.25
C ASP A 28 0.24 -10.58 -3.12
N GLN A 29 1.28 -11.25 -3.58
CA GLN A 29 2.39 -10.64 -4.30
C GLN A 29 1.81 -10.03 -5.57
N ALA A 30 0.74 -10.63 -6.10
CA ALA A 30 -0.10 -10.10 -7.14
C ALA A 30 -0.69 -8.72 -6.80
N LEU A 31 -1.22 -8.48 -5.60
CA LEU A 31 -1.89 -7.22 -5.25
C LEU A 31 -0.88 -6.08 -5.03
N LEU A 32 0.25 -6.38 -4.36
CA LEU A 32 1.39 -5.46 -4.33
C LEU A 32 1.95 -5.20 -5.74
N GLN A 33 2.08 -6.24 -6.57
CA GLN A 33 2.55 -6.11 -7.95
C GLN A 33 1.54 -5.41 -8.86
N LEU A 34 0.25 -5.41 -8.57
CA LEU A 34 -0.81 -4.81 -9.41
C LEU A 34 -1.06 -3.35 -9.03
N VAL A 35 -0.85 -3.01 -7.76
CA VAL A 35 -0.68 -1.60 -7.35
C VAL A 35 0.64 -1.03 -7.90
N ARG A 36 1.71 -1.85 -7.97
CA ARG A 36 3.02 -1.45 -8.55
C ARG A 36 3.07 -1.48 -10.08
N ALA A 37 2.30 -2.36 -10.72
CA ALA A 37 2.22 -2.48 -12.17
C ALA A 37 1.12 -1.55 -12.67
N ASN A 38 1.51 -0.62 -13.54
CA ASN A 38 0.59 0.29 -14.22
C ASN A 38 -0.24 -0.41 -15.31
N THR A 39 -0.50 -1.71 -15.16
CA THR A 39 -1.26 -2.53 -16.09
C THR A 39 -2.59 -2.87 -15.42
N PRO A 40 -3.74 -2.56 -16.04
CA PRO A 40 -5.03 -2.96 -15.52
C PRO A 40 -5.14 -4.51 -15.58
N PRO A 41 -5.66 -5.17 -14.54
CA PRO A 41 -5.94 -6.58 -14.59
C PRO A 41 -7.05 -6.87 -15.58
N GLU A 42 -7.04 -8.09 -16.13
CA GLU A 42 -8.11 -8.59 -17.01
C GLU A 42 -9.45 -8.79 -16.27
N ALA A 43 -9.44 -8.71 -14.93
CA ALA A 43 -10.61 -8.88 -14.06
C ALA A 43 -10.53 -7.97 -12.82
N MET A 44 -11.69 -7.62 -12.26
CA MET A 44 -11.80 -6.83 -11.03
C MET A 44 -11.11 -7.53 -9.86
N VAL A 45 -10.29 -6.79 -9.10
CA VAL A 45 -9.55 -7.31 -7.95
C VAL A 45 -10.19 -6.82 -6.68
N THR A 46 -10.62 -7.74 -5.81
CA THR A 46 -11.15 -7.37 -4.49
C THR A 46 -10.00 -7.17 -3.50
N LEU A 47 -9.95 -5.98 -2.88
CA LEU A 47 -9.06 -5.69 -1.78
C LEU A 47 -9.68 -6.20 -0.48
N THR A 48 -9.04 -7.19 0.13
CA THR A 48 -9.54 -7.80 1.37
C THR A 48 -8.95 -7.13 2.62
N ALA A 49 -9.63 -7.27 3.75
CA ALA A 49 -9.11 -6.87 5.05
C ALA A 49 -7.75 -7.54 5.36
N ALA A 50 -7.55 -8.79 4.93
CA ALA A 50 -6.28 -9.50 5.07
C ALA A 50 -5.15 -8.82 4.27
N THR A 51 -5.43 -8.36 3.05
CA THR A 51 -4.46 -7.62 2.24
C THR A 51 -4.10 -6.29 2.88
N LEU A 52 -5.09 -5.54 3.36
CA LEU A 52 -4.85 -4.29 4.07
C LEU A 52 -4.04 -4.53 5.35
N ALA A 53 -4.37 -5.55 6.14
CA ALA A 53 -3.63 -5.91 7.33
C ALA A 53 -2.16 -6.23 7.02
N ALA A 54 -1.88 -6.89 5.90
CA ALA A 54 -0.51 -7.17 5.47
C ALA A 54 0.29 -5.88 5.18
N VAL A 55 -0.32 -4.89 4.52
CA VAL A 55 0.32 -3.57 4.28
C VAL A 55 0.62 -2.87 5.61
N LEU A 56 -0.35 -2.87 6.53
CA LEU A 56 -0.16 -2.28 7.86
C LEU A 56 0.94 -3.00 8.67
N GLN A 57 1.07 -4.32 8.54
CA GLN A 57 2.16 -5.08 9.17
C GLN A 57 3.53 -4.73 8.57
N LEU A 58 3.64 -4.49 7.26
CA LEU A 58 4.88 -4.01 6.63
C LEU A 58 5.31 -2.65 7.18
N TYR A 59 4.34 -1.74 7.40
CA TYR A 59 4.60 -0.46 8.03
C TYR A 59 5.10 -0.63 9.47
N LEU A 60 4.45 -1.49 10.26
CA LEU A 60 4.88 -1.78 11.64
C LEU A 60 6.26 -2.45 11.70
N ALA A 61 6.63 -3.20 10.67
CA ALA A 61 7.96 -3.79 10.52
C ALA A 61 9.02 -2.78 10.05
N GLY A 62 8.64 -1.53 9.77
CA GLY A 62 9.54 -0.50 9.23
C GLY A 62 10.03 -0.80 7.81
N THR A 63 9.34 -1.67 7.08
CA THR A 63 9.70 -2.05 5.70
C THR A 63 9.22 -1.02 4.68
N ILE A 64 8.17 -0.28 5.02
CA ILE A 64 7.59 0.81 4.22
C ILE A 64 7.35 2.02 5.12
N SER A 65 7.50 3.23 4.56
CA SER A 65 7.24 4.48 5.27
C SER A 65 5.75 4.80 5.35
N ASP A 66 5.43 5.87 6.08
CA ASP A 66 4.11 6.52 6.06
C ASP A 66 3.74 7.03 4.66
N ASP A 67 4.69 7.63 3.95
CA ASP A 67 4.51 8.07 2.56
C ASP A 67 4.17 6.88 1.65
N ASP A 68 4.88 5.76 1.78
CA ASP A 68 4.64 4.55 0.98
C ASP A 68 3.22 3.99 1.19
N VAL A 69 2.72 4.04 2.42
CA VAL A 69 1.35 3.59 2.76
C VAL A 69 0.31 4.54 2.18
N ALA A 70 0.54 5.85 2.25
CA ALA A 70 -0.35 6.86 1.70
C ALA A 70 -0.42 6.77 0.18
N ASP A 71 0.73 6.64 -0.49
CA ASP A 71 0.83 6.44 -1.94
C ASP A 71 0.12 5.16 -2.38
N TRP A 72 0.33 4.05 -1.67
CA TRP A 72 -0.35 2.79 -1.93
C TRP A 72 -1.88 2.95 -1.84
N ALA A 73 -2.37 3.60 -0.78
CA ALA A 73 -3.80 3.80 -0.55
C ALA A 73 -4.41 4.73 -1.61
N HIS A 74 -3.70 5.77 -2.03
CA HIS A 74 -4.15 6.67 -3.09
C HIS A 74 -4.26 5.96 -4.44
N VAL A 75 -3.31 5.08 -4.78
CA VAL A 75 -3.42 4.26 -6.00
C VAL A 75 -4.63 3.34 -5.92
N VAL A 76 -4.89 2.70 -4.78
CA VAL A 76 -6.08 1.85 -4.60
C VAL A 76 -7.38 2.66 -4.77
N GLU A 77 -7.46 3.86 -4.19
CA GLU A 77 -8.64 4.73 -4.26
C GLU A 77 -8.96 5.18 -5.69
N LEU A 78 -7.93 5.56 -6.46
CA LEU A 78 -8.10 6.04 -7.83
C LEU A 78 -8.40 4.93 -8.86
N ARG A 79 -8.17 3.68 -8.48
CA ARG A 79 -8.25 2.53 -9.38
C ARG A 79 -9.63 1.89 -9.36
N HIS A 80 -10.38 2.09 -10.44
CA HIS A 80 -11.71 1.51 -10.62
C HIS A 80 -11.73 -0.01 -10.85
N ASP A 81 -10.57 -0.61 -11.11
CA ASP A 81 -10.39 -2.05 -11.25
C ASP A 81 -10.12 -2.76 -9.92
N ILE A 82 -10.02 -2.00 -8.82
CA ILE A 82 -9.88 -2.53 -7.46
C ILE A 82 -11.18 -2.26 -6.68
N ASP A 83 -11.85 -3.33 -6.26
CA ASP A 83 -12.99 -3.24 -5.36
C ASP A 83 -12.49 -3.20 -3.90
N SER A 84 -12.49 -2.00 -3.33
CA SER A 84 -12.10 -1.75 -1.95
C SER A 84 -13.28 -1.55 -0.99
N SER A 85 -14.51 -1.83 -1.42
CA SER A 85 -15.74 -1.52 -0.67
C SER A 85 -15.74 -2.03 0.78
N ALA A 86 -15.10 -3.18 1.04
CA ALA A 86 -15.00 -3.77 2.38
C ALA A 86 -14.07 -3.01 3.34
N VAL A 87 -13.15 -2.21 2.81
CA VAL A 87 -12.12 -1.47 3.56
C VAL A 87 -12.00 -0.01 3.13
N GLU A 88 -13.01 0.51 2.42
CA GLU A 88 -13.01 1.84 1.80
C GLU A 88 -12.68 2.95 2.81
N GLY A 89 -13.29 2.90 4.00
CA GLY A 89 -13.02 3.87 5.06
C GLY A 89 -11.57 3.87 5.54
N PHE A 90 -10.90 2.71 5.56
CA PHE A 90 -9.49 2.63 5.90
C PHE A 90 -8.62 3.12 4.74
N VAL A 91 -8.94 2.73 3.51
CA VAL A 91 -8.21 3.19 2.30
C VAL A 91 -8.27 4.72 2.21
N TYR A 92 -9.44 5.31 2.38
CA TYR A 92 -9.60 6.76 2.39
C TYR A 92 -8.77 7.44 3.49
N ALA A 93 -8.81 6.90 4.71
CA ALA A 93 -8.05 7.46 5.83
C ALA A 93 -6.54 7.38 5.62
N LEU A 94 -6.04 6.31 4.99
CA LEU A 94 -4.63 6.12 4.67
C LEU A 94 -4.19 7.01 3.51
N ALA A 95 -5.00 7.13 2.45
CA ALA A 95 -4.72 8.02 1.31
C ALA A 95 -4.67 9.50 1.73
N ASN A 96 -5.38 9.86 2.80
CA ASN A 96 -5.43 11.20 3.35
C ASN A 96 -4.75 11.30 4.72
N ALA A 97 -3.75 10.45 4.99
CA ALA A 97 -3.14 10.31 6.32
C ALA A 97 -2.68 11.65 6.92
N GLU A 98 -2.05 12.54 6.14
CA GLU A 98 -1.63 13.87 6.63
C GLU A 98 -2.81 14.71 7.15
N GLN A 99 -3.94 14.70 6.44
CA GLN A 99 -5.17 15.41 6.83
C GLN A 99 -5.84 14.77 8.05
N MET A 100 -5.64 13.46 8.23
CA MET A 100 -6.17 12.67 9.34
C MET A 100 -5.29 12.71 10.60
N GLY A 101 -4.24 13.53 10.63
CA GLY A 101 -3.32 13.68 11.78
C GLY A 101 -2.08 12.80 11.72
N GLY A 102 -1.78 12.24 10.55
CA GLY A 102 -0.59 11.44 10.25
C GLY A 102 -0.73 9.96 10.60
N LEU A 103 0.17 9.17 10.01
CA LEU A 103 0.35 7.75 10.32
C LEU A 103 1.38 7.58 11.44
N ASN A 104 1.05 6.77 12.44
CA ASN A 104 1.99 6.35 13.47
C ASN A 104 1.67 4.92 13.91
N THR A 105 2.62 4.31 14.63
CA THR A 105 2.48 2.93 15.14
C THR A 105 1.18 2.71 15.91
N ALA A 106 0.76 3.68 16.74
CA ALA A 106 -0.44 3.53 17.55
C ALA A 106 -1.74 3.60 16.72
N SER A 107 -1.79 4.47 15.70
CA SER A 107 -2.96 4.53 14.80
C SER A 107 -3.07 3.26 13.96
N VAL A 108 -1.96 2.75 13.44
CA VAL A 108 -1.93 1.50 12.66
C VAL A 108 -2.31 0.28 13.51
N GLN A 109 -1.84 0.19 14.75
CA GLN A 109 -2.25 -0.88 15.66
C GLN A 109 -3.76 -0.88 15.94
N ARG A 110 -4.38 0.30 16.09
CA ARG A 110 -5.84 0.40 16.24
C ARG A 110 -6.56 -0.04 14.98
N MET A 111 -6.08 0.36 13.80
CA MET A 111 -6.67 -0.09 12.52
C MET A 111 -6.60 -1.61 12.39
N LEU A 112 -5.47 -2.24 12.70
CA LEU A 112 -5.34 -3.69 12.69
C LEU A 112 -6.32 -4.38 13.64
N ALA A 113 -6.50 -3.85 14.86
CA ALA A 113 -7.47 -4.38 15.80
C ALA A 113 -8.90 -4.37 15.23
N LEU A 114 -9.30 -3.25 14.61
CA LEU A 114 -10.63 -3.12 13.98
C LEU A 114 -10.84 -4.02 12.75
N LEU A 115 -9.77 -4.37 12.04
CA LEU A 115 -9.83 -5.27 10.88
C LEU A 115 -9.95 -6.75 11.27
N THR A 116 -9.67 -7.09 12.53
CA THR A 116 -9.62 -8.47 13.03
C THR A 116 -10.73 -8.77 14.05
N ASP A 117 -11.63 -7.81 14.28
CA ASP A 117 -12.78 -7.90 15.21
C ASP A 117 -13.99 -8.62 14.57
#